data_AF-A0A523DKZ3-F1
#
_entry.id   AF-A0A523DKZ3-F1
#
_cell.length_a   1.000
_cell.length_b   1.000
_cell.length_c   1.000
_cell.angle_alpha   90.00
_cell.angle_beta   90.00
_cell.angle_gamma   90.00
#
_symmetry.space_group_name_H-M   'P 1'
#
loop_
_entity.id
_entity.type
_entity.pdbx_description
1 polymer ?
#
loop_
_entity_poly.entity_id
_entity_poly.type
_entity_poly.pdbx_seq_one_letter_code
_entity_poly.pdbx_strand_id
1 'polypeptide(L)'
;MQAGLAGRNGVLAALLAEAGLVASERAVDGPQGLLVAMQARRHELGDAGAALGRVWEIVDGGITVKLYPSCAATHPTIDTLIDLRAEHGFGADEVDQIEIGVDAVTPTVLIHDRPTGGLEAKFSMHFCAAAAVADGRVDIQTFETGLADPRIRRLLPRVTMRVDPSVGGDQPALTEAVVTVRLVDGQSFRRRVRGARGYPSRPPTAEELDRKFRTCAERAVSPAAASEALEFLRDLERRPRVAALTDLLAQQVPV
;
A
#
# COMPACT_ATOMS: atom_id res chain seq x y z
N MET A 1 -5.85 -13.54 3.70
CA MET A 1 -6.48 -14.57 2.84
C MET A 1 -7.72 -14.07 2.07
N GLN A 2 -8.42 -13.01 2.49
CA GLN A 2 -9.68 -12.59 1.86
C GLN A 2 -9.62 -12.44 0.32
N ALA A 3 -8.65 -11.69 -0.21
CA ALA A 3 -8.52 -11.50 -1.67
C ALA A 3 -8.22 -12.81 -2.44
N GLY A 4 -7.42 -13.71 -1.85
CA GLY A 4 -7.13 -15.01 -2.45
C GLY A 4 -8.36 -15.91 -2.55
N LEU A 5 -9.23 -15.88 -1.51
CA LEU A 5 -10.50 -16.60 -1.53
C LEU A 5 -11.47 -16.00 -2.55
N ALA A 6 -11.53 -14.68 -2.67
CA ALA A 6 -12.34 -14.01 -3.68
C ALA A 6 -11.92 -14.43 -5.11
N GLY A 7 -10.61 -14.43 -5.40
CA GLY A 7 -10.07 -14.89 -6.68
C GLY A 7 -10.41 -16.36 -6.97
N ARG A 8 -10.19 -17.25 -6.01
CA ARG A 8 -10.56 -18.67 -6.11
C ARG A 8 -12.05 -18.86 -6.40
N ASN A 9 -12.91 -18.14 -5.68
CA ASN A 9 -14.36 -18.28 -5.83
C ASN A 9 -14.84 -17.76 -7.19
N GLY A 10 -14.22 -16.70 -7.73
CA GLY A 10 -14.51 -16.22 -9.08
C GLY A 10 -14.20 -17.26 -10.15
N VAL A 11 -13.03 -17.89 -10.10
CA VAL A 11 -12.65 -18.98 -11.03
C VAL A 11 -13.61 -20.17 -10.89
N LEU A 12 -13.92 -20.58 -9.65
CA LEU A 12 -14.84 -21.68 -9.40
C LEU A 12 -16.25 -21.40 -9.97
N ALA A 13 -16.77 -20.18 -9.78
CA ALA A 13 -18.07 -19.80 -10.31
C ALA A 13 -18.12 -19.88 -11.85
N ALA A 14 -17.06 -19.43 -12.53
CA ALA A 14 -16.95 -19.52 -13.99
C ALA A 14 -16.95 -20.98 -14.48
N LEU A 15 -16.18 -21.86 -13.83
CA LEU A 15 -16.12 -23.28 -14.17
C LEU A 15 -17.44 -24.01 -13.89
N LEU A 16 -18.16 -23.65 -12.83
CA LEU A 16 -19.48 -24.21 -12.55
C LEU A 16 -20.50 -23.80 -13.61
N ALA A 17 -20.46 -22.54 -14.05
CA ALA A 17 -21.31 -22.06 -15.14
C ALA A 17 -21.00 -22.77 -16.47
N GLU A 18 -19.71 -22.97 -16.77
CA GLU A 18 -19.26 -23.77 -17.93
C GLU A 18 -19.79 -25.21 -17.87
N ALA A 19 -19.84 -25.81 -16.68
CA ALA A 19 -20.41 -27.14 -16.44
C ALA A 19 -21.96 -27.17 -16.44
N GLY A 20 -22.62 -26.05 -16.70
CA GLY A 20 -24.08 -25.95 -16.82
C GLY A 20 -24.83 -25.63 -15.52
N LEU A 21 -24.14 -25.24 -14.45
CA LEU A 21 -24.81 -24.72 -13.26
C LEU A 21 -25.48 -23.38 -13.59
N VAL A 22 -26.79 -23.29 -13.33
CA VAL A 22 -27.58 -22.06 -13.50
C VAL A 22 -27.87 -21.40 -12.15
N ALA A 23 -28.12 -20.09 -12.18
CA ALA A 23 -28.50 -19.30 -11.02
C ALA A 23 -29.73 -18.43 -11.33
N SER A 24 -30.28 -17.77 -10.31
CA SER A 24 -31.38 -16.81 -10.52
C SER A 24 -30.88 -15.62 -11.36
N GLU A 25 -31.67 -15.22 -12.36
CA GLU A 25 -31.42 -14.00 -13.14
C GLU A 25 -31.44 -12.72 -12.29
N ARG A 26 -32.00 -12.80 -11.07
CA ARG A 26 -32.05 -11.69 -10.09
C ARG A 26 -31.16 -11.93 -8.88
N ALA A 27 -30.08 -12.71 -9.05
CA ALA A 27 -29.17 -13.04 -7.95
C ALA A 27 -28.49 -11.82 -7.32
N VAL A 28 -28.35 -10.72 -8.06
CA VAL A 28 -27.68 -9.50 -7.57
C VAL A 28 -28.67 -8.53 -6.93
N ASP A 29 -29.74 -8.18 -7.64
CA ASP A 29 -30.66 -7.07 -7.32
C ASP A 29 -32.11 -7.50 -7.08
N GLY A 30 -32.36 -8.81 -7.03
CA GLY A 30 -33.66 -9.32 -6.60
C GLY A 30 -34.00 -8.97 -5.14
N PRO A 31 -35.26 -9.16 -4.73
CA PRO A 31 -35.70 -8.84 -3.36
C PRO A 31 -34.99 -9.65 -2.26
N GLN A 32 -34.29 -10.73 -2.63
CA GLN A 32 -33.42 -11.54 -1.77
C GLN A 32 -32.01 -11.70 -2.37
N GLY A 33 -31.62 -10.78 -3.27
CA GLY A 33 -30.34 -10.80 -3.97
C GLY A 33 -29.19 -10.26 -3.11
N LEU A 34 -28.00 -10.29 -3.69
CA LEU A 34 -26.75 -9.85 -3.07
C LEU A 34 -26.85 -8.45 -2.43
N LEU A 35 -27.43 -7.47 -3.14
CA LEU A 35 -27.48 -6.09 -2.65
C LEU A 35 -28.30 -5.96 -1.37
N VAL A 36 -29.41 -6.70 -1.26
CA VAL A 36 -30.22 -6.75 -0.05
C VAL A 36 -29.47 -7.49 1.07
N ALA A 37 -28.87 -8.64 0.76
CA ALA A 37 -28.14 -9.46 1.73
C ALA A 37 -26.94 -8.72 2.35
N MET A 38 -26.28 -7.88 1.55
CA MET A 38 -25.13 -7.07 1.99
C MET A 38 -25.54 -5.72 2.59
N GLN A 39 -26.84 -5.45 2.73
CA GLN A 39 -27.38 -4.17 3.22
C GLN A 39 -26.80 -2.96 2.46
N ALA A 40 -26.70 -3.10 1.13
CA ALA A 40 -26.20 -2.04 0.27
C ALA A 40 -27.08 -0.79 0.42
N ARG A 41 -26.48 0.41 0.31
CA ARG A 41 -27.23 1.67 0.39
C ARG A 41 -28.36 1.77 -0.65
N ARG A 42 -28.20 1.09 -1.79
CA ARG A 42 -29.22 0.90 -2.82
C ARG A 42 -29.34 -0.58 -3.10
N HIS A 43 -30.58 -1.07 -3.18
CA HIS A 43 -30.87 -2.49 -3.45
C HIS A 43 -31.13 -2.78 -4.93
N GLU A 44 -30.84 -1.83 -5.81
CA GLU A 44 -30.99 -1.92 -7.27
C GLU A 44 -29.67 -1.52 -7.95
N LEU A 45 -29.42 -2.07 -9.14
CA LEU A 45 -28.21 -1.76 -9.91
C LEU A 45 -28.22 -0.34 -10.47
N GLY A 46 -29.39 0.24 -10.74
CA GLY A 46 -29.51 1.58 -11.31
C GLY A 46 -28.67 1.74 -12.59
N ASP A 47 -27.83 2.77 -12.61
CA ASP A 47 -26.89 3.07 -13.70
C ASP A 47 -25.48 2.49 -13.47
N ALA A 48 -25.29 1.58 -12.50
CA ALA A 48 -23.97 1.00 -12.20
C ALA A 48 -23.32 0.32 -13.41
N GLY A 49 -24.12 -0.16 -14.37
CA GLY A 49 -23.64 -0.71 -15.64
C GLY A 49 -23.51 0.30 -16.79
N ALA A 50 -24.00 1.53 -16.63
CA ALA A 50 -24.07 2.50 -17.72
C ALA A 50 -22.68 2.86 -18.26
N ALA A 51 -21.66 2.86 -17.39
CA ALA A 51 -20.29 3.20 -17.75
C ALA A 51 -19.49 2.03 -18.38
N LEU A 52 -20.05 0.81 -18.41
CA LEU A 52 -19.36 -0.36 -18.99
C LEU A 52 -18.99 -0.11 -20.46
N GLY A 53 -17.74 -0.42 -20.81
CA GLY A 53 -17.17 -0.18 -22.14
C GLY A 53 -16.87 1.30 -22.46
N ARG A 54 -17.15 2.23 -21.53
CA ARG A 54 -16.87 3.67 -21.70
C ARG A 54 -15.85 4.20 -20.71
N VAL A 55 -15.98 3.82 -19.44
CA VAL A 55 -15.04 4.18 -18.37
C VAL A 55 -14.25 2.93 -17.99
N TRP A 56 -12.93 3.08 -17.98
CA TRP A 56 -11.95 2.08 -17.61
C TRP A 56 -11.30 2.51 -16.30
N GLU A 57 -11.86 2.13 -15.16
CA GLU A 57 -11.45 2.59 -13.82
C GLU A 57 -9.92 2.58 -13.57
N ILE A 58 -9.22 1.55 -14.07
CA ILE A 58 -7.76 1.46 -13.98
C ILE A 58 -7.05 2.59 -14.74
N VAL A 59 -7.54 2.93 -15.93
CA VAL A 59 -6.95 3.92 -16.83
C VAL A 59 -7.40 5.32 -16.44
N ASP A 60 -8.69 5.51 -16.22
CA ASP A 60 -9.31 6.81 -15.96
C ASP A 60 -9.09 7.26 -14.50
N GLY A 61 -9.22 6.35 -13.54
CA GLY A 61 -9.00 6.63 -12.11
C GLY A 61 -7.55 6.47 -11.67
N GLY A 62 -6.77 5.69 -12.41
CA GLY A 62 -5.38 5.36 -12.08
C GLY A 62 -5.25 4.29 -10.99
N ILE A 63 -4.02 3.80 -10.80
CA ILE A 63 -3.69 2.80 -9.78
C ILE A 63 -2.80 3.43 -8.71
N THR A 64 -3.19 3.27 -7.45
CA THR A 64 -2.29 3.53 -6.32
C THR A 64 -1.34 2.35 -6.11
N VAL A 65 -0.07 2.55 -6.41
CA VAL A 65 1.00 1.60 -6.15
C VAL A 65 1.62 1.88 -4.79
N LYS A 66 1.40 0.98 -3.83
CA LYS A 66 2.07 1.06 -2.52
C LYS A 66 3.58 0.85 -2.65
N LEU A 67 4.39 1.89 -2.51
CA LEU A 67 5.85 1.73 -2.52
C LEU A 67 6.39 1.14 -1.21
N TYR A 68 5.66 1.32 -0.11
CA TYR A 68 5.99 0.79 1.20
C TYR A 68 5.05 -0.36 1.60
N PRO A 69 5.55 -1.49 2.15
CA PRO A 69 4.71 -2.64 2.50
C PRO A 69 3.97 -2.48 3.85
N SER A 70 3.31 -1.34 4.02
CA SER A 70 2.51 -0.93 5.19
C SER A 70 1.10 -0.47 4.81
N CYS A 71 0.30 -0.11 5.81
CA CYS A 71 -0.97 0.58 5.59
C CYS A 71 -0.76 1.88 4.78
N ALA A 72 -1.67 2.18 3.84
CA ALA A 72 -1.55 3.35 2.96
C ALA A 72 -1.50 4.68 3.74
N ALA A 73 -2.14 4.71 4.92
CA ALA A 73 -2.17 5.86 5.81
C ALA A 73 -0.79 6.28 6.33
N THR A 74 0.23 5.40 6.29
CA THR A 74 1.59 5.76 6.70
C THR A 74 2.41 6.38 5.57
N HIS A 75 1.96 6.26 4.31
CA HIS A 75 2.78 6.60 3.14
C HIS A 75 3.10 8.09 3.04
N PRO A 76 2.15 9.03 3.24
CA PRO A 76 2.47 10.46 3.21
C PRO A 76 3.54 10.84 4.25
N THR A 77 3.48 10.24 5.43
CA THR A 77 4.46 10.44 6.51
C THR A 77 5.82 9.86 6.17
N ILE A 78 5.89 8.60 5.71
CA ILE A 78 7.14 7.95 5.32
C ILE A 78 7.84 8.79 4.25
N ASP A 79 7.09 9.20 3.22
CA ASP A 79 7.63 10.01 2.14
C ASP A 79 8.26 11.29 2.65
N THR A 80 7.49 12.02 3.46
CA THR A 80 7.88 13.32 3.98
C THR A 80 9.13 13.21 4.85
N LEU A 81 9.23 12.18 5.69
CA LEU A 81 10.39 11.96 6.55
C LEU A 81 11.64 11.60 5.75
N ILE A 82 11.51 10.74 4.74
CA ILE A 82 12.63 10.42 3.83
C ILE A 82 13.12 11.68 3.11
N ASP A 83 12.20 12.50 2.61
CA ASP A 83 12.54 13.73 1.89
C ASP A 83 13.19 14.76 2.81
N LEU A 84 12.62 15.02 3.99
CA LEU A 84 13.19 15.95 4.97
C LEU A 84 14.58 15.51 5.44
N ARG A 85 14.76 14.20 5.67
CA ARG A 85 16.06 13.62 6.02
C ARG A 85 17.10 13.85 4.92
N ALA A 86 16.73 13.60 3.66
CA ALA A 86 17.63 13.80 2.53
C ALA A 86 17.96 15.27 2.27
N GLU A 87 16.99 16.16 2.44
CA GLU A 87 17.13 17.61 2.21
C GLU A 87 17.98 18.29 3.29
N HIS A 88 17.81 17.91 4.56
CA HIS A 88 18.47 18.57 5.69
C HIS A 88 19.64 17.78 6.28
N GLY A 89 19.85 16.53 5.85
CA GLY A 89 21.05 15.75 6.17
C GLY A 89 21.12 15.22 7.61
N PHE A 90 20.01 15.18 8.35
CA PHE A 90 19.99 14.67 9.73
C PHE A 90 19.88 13.15 9.81
N GLY A 91 20.39 12.58 10.90
CA GLY A 91 20.29 11.17 11.27
C GLY A 91 19.34 10.90 12.43
N ALA A 92 19.11 9.63 12.72
CA ALA A 92 18.23 9.20 13.80
C ALA A 92 18.72 9.53 15.21
N ASP A 93 20.02 9.76 15.41
CA ASP A 93 20.58 10.20 16.69
C ASP A 93 20.25 11.68 16.98
N GLU A 94 19.96 12.46 15.94
CA GLU A 94 19.76 13.91 16.01
C GLU A 94 18.30 14.31 16.17
N VAL A 95 17.35 13.39 15.98
CA VAL A 95 15.92 13.69 16.08
C VAL A 95 15.45 13.69 17.52
N ASP A 96 14.99 14.83 18.03
CA ASP A 96 14.38 14.98 19.34
C ASP A 96 12.90 14.52 19.35
N GLN A 97 12.12 14.94 18.35
CA GLN A 97 10.69 14.64 18.28
C GLN A 97 10.19 14.55 16.83
N ILE A 98 9.21 13.68 16.58
CA ILE A 98 8.45 13.60 15.33
C ILE A 98 6.95 13.74 15.66
N GLU A 99 6.33 14.83 15.22
CA GLU A 99 4.90 15.09 15.41
C GLU A 99 4.16 14.92 14.08
N ILE A 100 3.07 14.14 14.07
CA ILE A 100 2.34 13.78 12.87
C ILE A 100 0.85 14.11 13.07
N GLY A 101 0.39 15.16 12.39
CA GLY A 101 -1.01 15.52 12.27
C GLY A 101 -1.69 14.74 11.15
N VAL A 102 -2.79 14.06 11.46
CA VAL A 102 -3.55 13.20 10.52
C VAL A 102 -5.04 13.49 10.58
N ASP A 103 -5.80 12.95 9.62
CA ASP A 103 -7.26 12.98 9.65
C ASP A 103 -7.85 12.05 10.72
N ALA A 104 -9.14 12.20 11.04
CA ALA A 104 -9.81 11.45 12.10
C ALA A 104 -9.96 9.94 11.83
N VAL A 105 -9.85 9.49 10.57
CA VAL A 105 -9.93 8.06 10.22
C VAL A 105 -8.60 7.36 10.46
N THR A 106 -7.47 8.04 10.26
CA THR A 106 -6.14 7.43 10.36
C THR A 106 -5.90 6.69 11.70
N PRO A 107 -6.22 7.25 12.89
CA PRO A 107 -6.07 6.55 14.16
C PRO A 107 -6.95 5.31 14.33
N THR A 108 -8.05 5.21 13.57
CA THR A 108 -8.94 4.04 13.60
C THR A 108 -8.38 2.85 12.83
N VAL A 109 -7.39 3.09 11.96
CA VAL A 109 -6.73 2.07 11.14
C VAL A 109 -5.33 1.77 11.66
N LEU A 110 -4.59 2.81 12.11
CA LEU A 110 -3.24 2.69 12.63
C LEU A 110 -3.23 2.57 14.16
N ILE A 111 -3.68 1.42 14.65
CA ILE A 111 -4.01 1.21 16.06
C ILE A 111 -2.82 0.76 16.94
N HIS A 112 -1.61 0.62 16.37
CA HIS A 112 -0.46 0.07 17.07
C HIS A 112 0.63 1.12 17.31
N ASP A 113 0.67 1.75 18.48
CA ASP A 113 1.74 2.70 18.82
C ASP A 113 3.04 2.03 19.23
N ARG A 114 2.93 0.82 19.82
CA ARG A 114 4.06 0.01 20.28
C ARG A 114 3.93 -1.41 19.71
N PRO A 115 4.16 -1.59 18.41
CA PRO A 115 4.01 -2.89 17.78
C PRO A 115 5.01 -3.89 18.37
N THR A 116 4.54 -5.12 18.57
CA THR A 116 5.29 -6.24 19.13
C THR A 116 5.73 -7.25 18.07
N GLY A 117 5.21 -7.11 16.84
CA GLY A 117 5.52 -7.97 15.71
C GLY A 117 5.37 -7.26 14.36
N GLY A 118 5.91 -7.88 13.31
CA GLY A 118 5.97 -7.28 11.97
C GLY A 118 4.61 -6.93 11.37
N LEU A 119 3.57 -7.70 11.69
CA LEU A 119 2.21 -7.39 11.24
C LEU A 119 1.67 -6.11 11.89
N GLU A 120 1.81 -5.98 13.21
CA GLU A 120 1.40 -4.77 13.94
C GLU A 120 2.18 -3.55 13.46
N ALA A 121 3.47 -3.71 13.20
CA ALA A 121 4.35 -2.65 12.70
C ALA A 121 3.88 -2.06 11.36
N LYS A 122 3.26 -2.86 10.48
CA LYS A 122 2.66 -2.39 9.22
C LYS A 122 1.46 -1.47 9.42
N PHE A 123 0.86 -1.47 10.60
CA PHE A 123 -0.27 -0.64 11.02
C PHE A 123 0.13 0.31 12.17
N SER A 124 1.42 0.62 12.28
CA SER A 124 1.98 1.53 13.28
C SER A 124 2.55 2.77 12.62
N MET A 125 1.93 3.94 12.86
CA MET A 125 2.50 5.22 12.44
C MET A 125 3.86 5.45 13.10
N HIS A 126 3.95 5.15 14.39
CA HIS A 126 5.16 5.30 15.21
C HIS A 126 6.35 4.53 14.62
N PHE A 127 6.16 3.23 14.35
CA PHE A 127 7.22 2.40 13.78
C PHE A 127 7.59 2.83 12.36
N CYS A 128 6.60 3.10 11.50
CA CYS A 128 6.86 3.50 10.12
C CYS A 128 7.63 4.83 10.03
N ALA A 129 7.29 5.81 10.87
CA ALA A 129 7.99 7.09 10.95
C ALA A 129 9.42 6.93 11.49
N ALA A 130 9.58 6.15 12.57
CA ALA A 130 10.89 5.86 13.14
C ALA A 130 11.81 5.15 12.13
N ALA A 131 11.30 4.15 11.42
CA ALA A 131 12.05 3.42 10.38
C ALA A 131 12.46 4.32 9.21
N ALA A 132 11.55 5.19 8.75
CA ALA A 132 11.83 6.14 7.67
C ALA A 132 13.02 7.06 8.00
N VAL A 133 13.11 7.54 9.25
CA VAL A 133 14.23 8.37 9.71
C VAL A 133 15.50 7.55 9.95
N ALA A 134 15.37 6.36 10.54
CA ALA A 134 16.51 5.49 10.87
C ALA A 134 17.33 5.08 9.65
N ASP A 135 16.65 4.68 8.57
CA ASP A 135 17.30 4.09 7.40
C ASP A 135 17.16 4.92 6.12
N GLY A 136 16.30 5.95 6.11
CA GLY A 136 15.95 6.66 4.88
C GLY A 136 15.20 5.77 3.88
N ARG A 137 14.72 4.60 4.31
CA ARG A 137 14.05 3.59 3.48
C ARG A 137 13.11 2.74 4.34
N VAL A 138 11.98 2.32 3.75
CA VAL A 138 11.05 1.35 4.34
C VAL A 138 10.75 0.27 3.30
N ASP A 139 11.06 -1.00 3.58
CA ASP A 139 10.81 -2.13 2.69
C ASP A 139 10.35 -3.37 3.46
N ILE A 140 10.37 -4.55 2.82
CA ILE A 140 9.92 -5.80 3.46
C ILE A 140 10.79 -6.13 4.68
N GLN A 141 12.11 -5.98 4.54
CA GLN A 141 13.06 -6.29 5.61
C GLN A 141 12.85 -5.39 6.84
N THR A 142 12.43 -4.13 6.63
CA THR A 142 12.05 -3.22 7.73
C THR A 142 11.04 -3.87 8.68
N PHE A 143 10.05 -4.62 8.18
CA PHE A 143 9.03 -5.25 9.02
C PHE A 143 9.42 -6.64 9.53
N GLU A 144 10.51 -7.22 9.03
CA GLU A 144 11.04 -8.52 9.46
C GLU A 144 12.05 -8.37 10.61
N THR A 145 12.97 -7.41 10.48
CA THR A 145 14.08 -7.25 11.43
C THR A 145 14.07 -5.90 12.17
N GLY A 146 13.35 -4.89 11.65
CA GLY A 146 13.42 -3.52 12.17
C GLY A 146 12.90 -3.33 13.60
N LEU A 147 12.05 -4.23 14.11
CA LEU A 147 11.59 -4.22 15.51
C LEU A 147 12.74 -4.37 16.51
N ALA A 148 13.80 -5.09 16.15
CA ALA A 148 14.98 -5.27 16.99
C ALA A 148 16.00 -4.12 16.84
N ASP A 149 15.85 -3.24 15.85
CA ASP A 149 16.81 -2.18 15.57
C ASP A 149 16.84 -1.14 16.69
N PRO A 150 17.99 -0.91 17.36
CA PRO A 150 18.09 0.03 18.47
C PRO A 150 17.79 1.48 18.05
N ARG A 151 18.08 1.88 16.81
CA ARG A 151 17.79 3.22 16.29
C ARG A 151 16.29 3.45 16.19
N ILE A 152 15.55 2.49 15.62
CA ILE A 152 14.09 2.54 15.53
C ILE A 152 13.46 2.54 16.93
N ARG A 153 13.91 1.63 17.81
CA ARG A 153 13.40 1.53 19.19
C ARG A 153 13.58 2.81 20.00
N ARG A 154 14.69 3.53 19.80
CA ARG A 154 14.95 4.81 20.45
C ARG A 154 14.05 5.93 19.91
N LEU A 155 13.71 5.90 18.62
CA LEU A 155 12.82 6.87 18.00
C LEU A 155 11.35 6.65 18.33
N LEU A 156 10.90 5.40 18.56
CA LEU A 156 9.49 5.09 18.87
C LEU A 156 8.85 6.02 19.92
N PRO A 157 9.42 6.25 21.11
CA PRO A 157 8.83 7.15 22.11
C PRO A 157 8.88 8.64 21.73
N ARG A 158 9.63 9.00 20.69
CA ARG A 158 9.76 10.37 20.17
C ARG A 158 8.74 10.69 19.08
N VAL A 159 8.02 9.67 18.57
CA VAL A 159 6.96 9.85 17.58
C VAL A 159 5.63 10.09 18.29
N THR A 160 4.80 10.98 17.75
CA THR A 160 3.43 11.17 18.21
C THR A 160 2.51 11.41 17.03
N MET A 161 1.42 10.65 16.95
CA MET A 161 0.34 10.85 15.98
C MET A 161 -0.86 11.52 16.67
N ARG A 162 -1.43 12.57 16.08
CA ARG A 162 -2.63 13.25 16.59
C ARG A 162 -3.57 13.62 15.46
N VAL A 163 -4.87 13.68 15.76
CA VAL A 163 -5.84 14.26 14.84
C VAL A 163 -5.57 15.77 14.76
N ASP A 164 -5.31 16.27 13.57
CA ASP A 164 -5.13 17.69 13.28
C ASP A 164 -6.39 18.19 12.58
N PRO A 165 -7.18 19.13 13.17
CA PRO A 165 -8.40 19.64 12.56
C PRO A 165 -8.20 20.30 11.19
N SER A 166 -6.96 20.69 10.87
CA SER A 166 -6.62 21.25 9.57
C SER A 166 -6.38 20.18 8.49
N VAL A 167 -6.26 18.89 8.85
CA VAL A 167 -5.97 17.76 7.95
C VAL A 167 -7.26 17.00 7.63
N GLY A 168 -7.47 16.72 6.34
CA GLY A 168 -8.70 16.15 5.81
C GLY A 168 -9.73 17.21 5.39
N GLY A 169 -10.95 16.77 5.08
CA GLY A 169 -12.06 17.62 4.62
C GLY A 169 -12.22 17.60 3.10
N ASP A 170 -11.30 18.21 2.35
CA ASP A 170 -11.31 18.25 0.87
C ASP A 170 -10.57 17.07 0.23
N GLN A 171 -9.88 16.26 1.03
CA GLN A 171 -9.09 15.11 0.58
C GLN A 171 -9.75 13.79 0.99
N PRO A 172 -9.56 12.71 0.19
CA PRO A 172 -9.86 11.36 0.66
C PRO A 172 -9.15 11.05 1.98
N ALA A 173 -9.82 10.35 2.88
CA ALA A 173 -9.24 9.95 4.15
C ALA A 173 -7.90 9.19 3.96
N LEU A 174 -7.00 9.26 4.94
CA LEU A 174 -5.71 8.56 4.96
C LEU A 174 -4.66 9.07 3.94
N THR A 175 -4.96 10.14 3.19
CA THR A 175 -4.09 10.62 2.11
C THR A 175 -3.31 11.88 2.46
N GLU A 176 -3.57 12.50 3.62
CA GLU A 176 -2.94 13.77 4.00
C GLU A 176 -2.27 13.67 5.37
N ALA A 177 -1.12 14.33 5.53
CA ALA A 177 -0.44 14.45 6.81
C ALA A 177 0.27 15.80 6.95
N VAL A 178 0.44 16.24 8.18
CA VAL A 178 1.36 17.33 8.57
C VAL A 178 2.45 16.72 9.43
N VAL A 179 3.68 16.71 8.94
CA VAL A 179 4.83 16.12 9.63
C VAL A 179 5.73 17.24 10.13
N THR A 180 6.09 17.19 11.41
CA THR A 180 7.08 18.07 12.02
C THR A 180 8.19 17.24 12.65
N VAL A 181 9.43 17.52 12.29
CA VAL A 181 10.63 16.92 12.88
C VAL A 181 11.38 18.00 13.64
N ARG A 182 11.68 17.77 14.91
CA ARG A 182 12.53 18.62 15.74
C ARG A 182 13.85 17.90 16.00
N LEU A 183 14.95 18.61 15.83
CA LEU A 183 16.29 18.09 16.11
C LEU A 183 16.76 18.52 17.51
N VAL A 184 17.75 17.80 18.04
CA VAL A 184 18.34 18.06 19.37
C VAL A 184 19.05 19.41 19.47
N ASP A 185 19.48 19.98 18.34
CA ASP A 185 20.10 21.30 18.25
C ASP A 185 19.08 22.46 18.20
N GLY A 186 17.78 22.13 18.23
CA GLY A 186 16.66 23.07 18.18
C GLY A 186 16.13 23.37 16.78
N GLN A 187 16.75 22.87 15.71
CA GLN A 187 16.20 23.00 14.36
C GLN A 187 14.85 22.27 14.24
N SER A 188 13.96 22.80 13.41
CA SER A 188 12.61 22.24 13.22
C SER A 188 12.18 22.36 11.77
N PHE A 189 11.70 21.24 11.22
CA PHE A 189 11.23 21.14 9.85
C PHE A 189 9.79 20.68 9.84
N ARG A 190 8.91 21.43 9.16
CA ARG A 190 7.48 21.13 9.07
C ARG A 190 7.04 21.08 7.62
N ARG A 191 6.31 20.03 7.24
CA ARG A 191 5.76 19.87 5.89
C ARG A 191 4.34 19.30 5.94
N ARG A 192 3.44 19.91 5.19
CA ARG A 192 2.12 19.36 4.87
C ARG A 192 2.20 18.64 3.53
N VAL A 193 1.65 17.44 3.44
CA VAL A 193 1.69 16.60 2.24
C VAL A 193 0.31 16.07 1.93
N ARG A 194 -0.07 16.11 0.64
CA ARG A 194 -1.29 15.54 0.10
C ARG A 194 -0.91 14.43 -0.88
N GLY A 195 -1.39 13.22 -0.62
CA GLY A 195 -1.00 11.99 -1.29
C GLY A 195 0.39 11.49 -0.91
N ALA A 196 0.85 10.47 -1.62
CA ALA A 196 2.20 9.91 -1.51
C ALA A 196 2.70 9.48 -2.89
N ARG A 197 4.01 9.25 -3.02
CA ARG A 197 4.61 8.56 -4.17
C ARG A 197 3.90 7.23 -4.38
N GLY A 198 3.60 6.93 -5.63
CA GLY A 198 2.80 5.78 -6.02
C GLY A 198 1.32 6.07 -6.21
N TYR A 199 0.81 7.22 -5.78
CA TYR A 199 -0.58 7.62 -6.02
C TYR A 199 -0.77 8.07 -7.47
N PRO A 200 -2.00 8.07 -8.04
CA PRO A 200 -2.23 8.54 -9.41
C PRO A 200 -1.73 9.97 -9.68
N SER A 201 -1.78 10.85 -8.67
CA SER A 201 -1.27 12.23 -8.76
C SER A 201 0.26 12.34 -8.68
N ARG A 202 0.93 11.29 -8.21
CA ARG A 202 2.39 11.19 -8.04
C ARG A 202 2.82 9.77 -8.39
N PRO A 203 2.64 9.33 -9.66
CA PRO A 203 2.87 7.95 -10.06
C PRO A 203 4.33 7.57 -9.83
N PRO A 204 4.62 6.29 -9.57
CA PRO A 204 5.99 5.85 -9.37
C PRO A 204 6.75 5.95 -10.71
N THR A 205 8.04 6.25 -10.61
CA THR A 205 8.96 6.16 -11.76
C THR A 205 9.12 4.71 -12.21
N ALA A 206 9.57 4.51 -13.44
CA ALA A 206 9.86 3.18 -13.96
C ALA A 206 10.92 2.48 -13.10
N GLU A 207 11.93 3.21 -12.64
CA GLU A 207 12.99 2.72 -11.77
C GLU A 207 12.48 2.31 -10.38
N GLU A 208 11.52 3.04 -9.81
CA GLU A 208 10.88 2.68 -8.54
C GLU A 208 10.05 1.40 -8.66
N LEU A 209 9.27 1.25 -9.73
CA LEU A 209 8.49 0.05 -10.01
C LEU A 209 9.39 -1.16 -10.22
N ASP A 210 10.43 -0.99 -11.02
CA ASP A 210 11.43 -2.01 -11.34
C ASP A 210 12.18 -2.49 -10.09
N ARG A 211 12.66 -1.54 -9.29
CA ARG A 211 13.33 -1.85 -8.03
C ARG A 211 12.38 -2.60 -7.10
N LYS A 212 11.16 -2.10 -6.93
CA LYS A 212 10.13 -2.77 -6.11
C LYS A 212 9.85 -4.19 -6.61
N PHE A 213 9.69 -4.38 -7.91
CA PHE A 213 9.43 -5.69 -8.50
C PHE A 213 10.55 -6.66 -8.18
N ARG A 214 11.81 -6.28 -8.45
CA ARG A 214 12.99 -7.12 -8.17
C ARG A 214 13.11 -7.44 -6.69
N THR A 215 12.98 -6.45 -5.80
CA THR A 215 13.01 -6.66 -4.34
C THR A 215 11.97 -7.67 -3.87
N CYS A 216 10.79 -7.73 -4.50
CA CYS A 216 9.78 -8.73 -4.20
C CYS A 216 10.07 -10.10 -4.84
N ALA A 217 10.41 -10.12 -6.13
CA ALA A 217 10.57 -11.33 -6.92
C ALA A 217 11.80 -12.15 -6.50
N GLU A 218 12.91 -11.49 -6.18
CA GLU A 218 14.18 -12.12 -5.76
C GLU A 218 14.07 -12.87 -4.43
N ARG A 219 12.96 -12.71 -3.69
CA ARG A 219 12.66 -13.49 -2.50
C ARG A 219 12.08 -14.86 -2.80
N ALA A 220 11.67 -15.12 -4.04
CA ALA A 220 11.03 -16.36 -4.48
C ALA A 220 11.76 -17.03 -5.65
N VAL A 221 12.39 -16.23 -6.52
CA VAL A 221 13.12 -16.71 -7.71
C VAL A 221 14.52 -16.10 -7.76
N SER A 222 15.38 -16.63 -8.62
CA SER A 222 16.73 -16.09 -8.79
C SER A 222 16.71 -14.67 -9.38
N PRO A 223 17.76 -13.84 -9.18
CA PRO A 223 17.86 -12.51 -9.80
C PRO A 223 17.76 -12.52 -11.33
N ALA A 224 18.27 -13.58 -11.97
CA ALA A 224 18.14 -13.79 -13.40
C ALA A 224 16.68 -13.99 -13.81
N ALA A 225 15.96 -14.90 -13.13
CA ALA A 225 14.55 -15.16 -13.39
C ALA A 225 13.66 -13.94 -13.08
N ALA A 226 13.95 -13.18 -12.02
CA ALA A 226 13.27 -11.93 -11.72
C ALA A 226 13.47 -10.89 -12.84
N SER A 227 14.69 -10.75 -13.35
CA SER A 227 14.98 -9.82 -14.44
C SER A 227 14.26 -10.22 -15.74
N GLU A 228 14.30 -11.51 -16.09
CA GLU A 228 13.60 -12.04 -17.27
C GLU A 228 12.07 -11.88 -17.14
N ALA A 229 11.51 -12.12 -15.95
CA ALA A 229 10.08 -11.93 -15.69
C ALA A 229 9.65 -10.46 -15.85
N LEU A 230 10.48 -9.53 -15.38
CA LEU A 230 10.22 -8.10 -15.54
C LEU A 230 10.26 -7.67 -17.01
N GLU A 231 11.23 -8.15 -17.79
CA GLU A 231 11.29 -7.92 -19.24
C GLU A 231 10.11 -8.55 -19.98
N PHE A 232 9.65 -9.72 -19.55
CA PHE A 232 8.43 -10.34 -20.08
C PHE A 232 7.21 -9.44 -19.84
N LEU A 233 7.03 -8.95 -18.61
CA LEU A 233 5.89 -8.12 -18.21
C LEU A 233 5.84 -6.77 -18.92
N ARG A 234 7.00 -6.15 -19.20
CA ARG A 234 7.09 -4.88 -19.94
C ARG A 234 6.70 -5.00 -21.42
N ASP A 235 6.67 -6.23 -21.94
CA ASP A 235 6.36 -6.55 -23.32
C ASP A 235 5.08 -7.41 -23.44
N LEU A 236 4.28 -7.48 -22.37
CA LEU A 236 3.22 -8.46 -22.18
C LEU A 236 2.23 -8.49 -23.35
N GLU A 237 1.86 -7.33 -23.88
CA GLU A 237 0.90 -7.20 -24.99
C GLU A 237 1.39 -7.82 -26.31
N ARG A 238 2.72 -7.98 -26.46
CA ARG A 238 3.35 -8.63 -27.62
C ARG A 238 3.70 -10.10 -27.37
N ARG A 239 3.52 -10.61 -26.13
CA ARG A 239 3.83 -12.01 -25.81
C ARG A 239 2.71 -12.94 -26.28
N PRO A 240 3.02 -14.05 -26.98
CA PRO A 240 2.00 -14.93 -27.53
C PRO A 240 1.30 -15.82 -26.48
N ARG A 241 1.94 -16.05 -25.33
CA ARG A 241 1.44 -16.98 -24.30
C ARG A 241 1.97 -16.63 -22.92
N VAL A 242 1.05 -16.37 -21.99
CA VAL A 242 1.37 -16.05 -20.58
C VAL A 242 1.98 -17.23 -19.83
N ALA A 243 1.78 -18.46 -20.32
CA ALA A 243 2.35 -19.68 -19.73
C ALA A 243 3.89 -19.61 -19.58
N ALA A 244 4.57 -18.93 -20.50
CA ALA A 244 6.02 -18.74 -20.38
C ALA A 244 6.43 -17.96 -19.11
N LEU A 245 5.63 -16.97 -18.71
CA LEU A 245 5.85 -16.26 -17.44
C LEU A 245 5.57 -17.17 -16.24
N THR A 246 4.51 -17.96 -16.27
CA THR A 246 4.20 -18.86 -15.15
C THR A 246 5.24 -19.97 -15.00
N ASP A 247 5.75 -20.51 -16.11
CA ASP A 247 6.80 -21.53 -16.11
C ASP A 247 8.12 -20.95 -15.56
N LEU A 248 8.46 -19.72 -15.94
CA LEU A 248 9.61 -19.00 -15.42
C LEU A 248 9.50 -18.78 -13.90
N LEU A 249 8.33 -18.36 -13.42
CA LEU A 249 8.09 -18.10 -12.00
C LEU A 249 7.93 -19.38 -11.16
N ALA A 250 7.67 -20.52 -11.79
CA ALA A 250 7.59 -21.82 -11.11
C ALA A 250 8.96 -22.42 -10.78
N GLN A 251 10.03 -21.94 -11.40
CA GLN A 251 11.42 -22.35 -11.14
C GLN A 251 11.92 -21.70 -9.84
N GLN A 252 11.40 -22.20 -8.71
CA GLN A 252 11.78 -21.72 -7.38
C GLN A 252 13.27 -21.98 -7.12
N VAL A 253 13.91 -21.05 -6.41
CA VAL A 253 15.21 -21.35 -5.76
C VAL A 253 14.93 -22.35 -4.64
N PRO A 254 15.70 -23.45 -4.51
CA PRO A 254 15.56 -24.35 -3.37
C PRO A 254 15.72 -23.55 -2.08
N VAL A 255 14.73 -23.67 -1.18
CA VAL A 255 14.78 -23.05 0.17
C VAL A 255 15.89 -23.68 0.98
#